data_AF-A0A968XHF1-F1
#
_entry.id   AF-A0A968XHF1-F1
#
_cell.length_a   1.000
_cell.length_b   1.000
_cell.length_c   1.000
_cell.angle_alpha   90.00
_cell.angle_beta   90.00
_cell.angle_gamma   90.00
#
_symmetry.space_group_name_H-M   'P 1'
#
loop_
_entity.id
_entity.type
_entity.pdbx_description
1 polymer ?
#
loop_
_entity_poly.entity_id
_entity_poly.type
_entity_poly.pdbx_seq_one_letter_code
_entity_poly.pdbx_strand_id
1 'polypeptide(L)'
;MLRYCTACGSELSSEMRFCGYCGTGVKMPGAAPSSQPIAPDPTPPAVPPVPPSIEHSVPTASVAVPPPPPPPPPSPPPASAQPDDAGDPPVEAMSIAASPISPTPAVPPEQSNIPGYALDDAQEEQEGGFNKLWLAIGAGVILVLAALYYVLFLADDFGGRNGGTPTAEVEKEAPLPVTSKIYYANSAANIRDAASVEGSTVTGKLKRGDEAKGKLIESEEGGERWLELDDGRGFVNLINLTENAMPALKSDLGRKVITLAGNAELWNAPADDATIVDRLSKGLSVTVSGITQNDYLEIILKKGGVGYIADGEAVLAAAEKAAMGPPIAIKLDPQGCAAGPEIKALFDQLYARQAAKRKAIEDADYPNDAARDAALTKYETETEGRSDFLKVRRNFKGLTVTGIAQHYESQSVYFAESPEIVRELFRSLGVKVGDDGQLPSRDIYAGIDPSRNPDYGKTDMGCGV
;
A
#
# COMPACT_ATOMS: atom_id res chain seq x y z
N MET A 1 21.13 -32.70 -2.78
CA MET A 1 20.16 -31.69 -2.28
C MET A 1 19.58 -30.99 -3.50
N LEU A 2 18.26 -31.06 -3.66
CA LEU A 2 17.54 -30.37 -4.74
C LEU A 2 17.63 -28.86 -4.48
N ARG A 3 17.95 -28.07 -5.51
CA ARG A 3 17.97 -26.60 -5.44
C ARG A 3 16.73 -26.07 -6.15
N TYR A 4 16.17 -24.96 -5.68
CA TYR A 4 15.01 -24.32 -6.31
C TYR A 4 15.31 -22.86 -6.64
N CYS A 5 14.77 -22.35 -7.74
CA CYS A 5 14.93 -20.95 -8.12
C CYS A 5 14.15 -20.05 -7.17
N THR A 6 14.76 -19.01 -6.61
CA THR A 6 14.08 -18.11 -5.67
C THR A 6 13.08 -17.16 -6.35
N ALA A 7 13.18 -16.95 -7.66
CA ALA A 7 12.26 -16.11 -8.40
C ALA A 7 10.96 -16.83 -8.76
N CYS A 8 11.02 -18.08 -9.25
CA CYS A 8 9.85 -18.84 -9.71
C CYS A 8 9.62 -20.17 -8.99
N GLY A 9 10.60 -20.67 -8.24
CA GLY A 9 10.50 -21.90 -7.46
C GLY A 9 10.66 -23.20 -8.24
N SER A 10 11.04 -23.13 -9.51
CA SER A 10 11.33 -24.32 -10.31
C SER A 10 12.61 -25.01 -9.81
N GLU A 11 12.66 -26.32 -9.94
CA GLU A 11 13.84 -27.11 -9.60
C GLU A 11 15.03 -26.70 -10.49
N LEU A 12 16.21 -26.61 -9.86
CA LEU A 12 17.47 -26.25 -10.49
C LEU A 12 18.43 -27.42 -10.38
N SER A 13 18.96 -27.86 -11.51
CA SER A 13 20.10 -28.77 -11.50
C SER A 13 21.33 -28.10 -10.87
N SER A 14 22.21 -28.90 -10.28
CA SER A 14 23.34 -28.43 -9.45
C SER A 14 24.35 -27.54 -10.18
N GLU A 15 24.31 -27.47 -11.52
CA GLU A 15 25.30 -26.79 -12.36
C GLU A 15 24.74 -25.55 -13.11
N MET A 16 23.44 -25.26 -13.01
CA MET A 16 22.83 -24.16 -13.75
C MET A 16 23.18 -22.78 -13.17
N ARG A 17 23.68 -21.90 -14.03
CA ARG A 17 23.94 -20.47 -13.72
C ARG A 17 22.72 -19.57 -13.87
N PHE A 18 21.68 -20.06 -14.54
CA PHE A 18 20.43 -19.35 -14.78
C PHE A 18 19.27 -20.33 -14.65
N CYS A 19 18.13 -19.86 -14.15
CA CYS A 19 16.93 -20.69 -14.09
C CYS A 19 16.36 -20.88 -15.51
N GLY A 20 16.22 -22.14 -15.95
CA GLY A 20 15.64 -22.47 -17.25
C GLY A 20 14.18 -22.02 -17.44
N TYR A 21 13.45 -21.76 -16.35
CA TYR A 21 12.05 -21.34 -16.40
C TYR A 21 11.86 -19.81 -16.43
N CYS A 22 12.66 -19.04 -15.69
CA CYS A 22 12.46 -17.58 -15.55
C CYS A 22 13.68 -16.73 -15.95
N GLY A 23 14.79 -17.35 -16.36
CA GLY A 23 16.01 -16.65 -16.78
C GLY A 23 16.79 -15.96 -15.65
N THR A 24 16.32 -16.00 -14.40
CA THR A 24 17.00 -15.34 -13.27
C THR A 24 18.34 -16.02 -12.98
N GLY A 25 19.40 -15.22 -12.85
CA GLY A 25 20.75 -15.70 -12.52
C GLY A 25 20.80 -16.34 -11.13
N VAL A 26 21.40 -17.53 -11.04
CA VAL A 26 21.55 -18.30 -9.82
C VAL A 26 22.96 -18.09 -9.28
N LYS A 27 23.08 -17.49 -8.09
CA LYS A 27 24.39 -17.21 -7.48
C LYS A 27 24.95 -18.47 -6.83
N MET A 28 26.00 -19.04 -7.40
CA MET A 28 26.63 -20.24 -6.85
C MET A 28 27.33 -19.96 -5.52
N PRO A 29 27.06 -20.74 -4.45
CA PRO A 29 27.87 -20.71 -3.24
C PRO A 29 29.19 -21.45 -3.52
N GLY A 30 30.31 -20.72 -3.66
CA GLY A 30 31.63 -21.36 -3.68
C GLY A 30 32.74 -20.73 -4.52
N ALA A 31 32.50 -19.70 -5.32
CA ALA A 31 33.60 -19.01 -6.00
C ALA A 31 34.24 -17.99 -5.05
N ALA A 32 35.29 -18.41 -4.32
CA ALA A 32 36.17 -17.50 -3.61
C ALA A 32 36.74 -16.47 -4.61
N PRO A 33 36.73 -15.16 -4.28
CA PRO A 33 37.34 -14.16 -5.15
C PRO A 33 38.84 -14.40 -5.23
N SER A 34 39.33 -14.65 -6.44
CA SER A 34 40.77 -14.70 -6.75
C SER A 34 41.38 -13.32 -6.47
N SER A 35 42.27 -13.27 -5.47
CA SER A 35 43.02 -12.08 -5.08
C SER A 35 44.12 -11.79 -6.10
N GLN A 36 43.88 -10.84 -6.99
CA GLN A 36 44.97 -10.17 -7.71
C GLN A 36 45.58 -9.05 -6.83
N PRO A 37 46.90 -8.80 -6.90
CA PRO A 37 47.55 -7.77 -6.09
C PRO A 37 47.17 -6.39 -6.60
N ILE A 38 46.66 -5.54 -5.70
CA ILE A 38 46.38 -4.13 -5.94
C ILE A 38 47.71 -3.37 -5.95
N ALA A 39 47.98 -2.67 -7.05
CA ALA A 39 49.08 -1.71 -7.15
C ALA A 39 48.83 -0.50 -6.22
N PRO A 40 49.88 0.10 -5.61
CA PRO A 40 49.70 1.25 -4.72
C PRO A 40 49.23 2.49 -5.49
N ASP A 41 48.17 3.12 -4.97
CA ASP A 41 47.58 4.35 -5.48
C ASP A 41 48.52 5.57 -5.24
N PRO A 42 48.54 6.57 -6.15
CA PRO A 42 49.40 7.72 -6.04
C PRO A 42 48.86 8.76 -5.05
N THR A 43 49.80 9.39 -4.34
CA THR A 43 49.63 10.51 -3.42
C THR A 43 48.76 11.64 -4.00
N PRO A 44 47.80 12.20 -3.23
CA PRO A 44 46.99 13.33 -3.68
C PRO A 44 47.83 14.63 -3.75
N PRO A 45 47.54 15.53 -4.70
CA PRO A 45 48.26 16.80 -4.84
C PRO A 45 47.86 17.81 -3.77
N ALA A 46 48.84 18.64 -3.39
CA ALA A 46 48.72 19.69 -2.39
C ALA A 46 47.71 20.79 -2.78
N VAL A 47 46.90 21.19 -1.80
CA VAL A 47 45.92 22.28 -1.89
C VAL A 47 46.66 23.64 -1.85
N PRO A 48 46.35 24.59 -2.77
CA PRO A 48 46.93 25.94 -2.72
C PRO A 48 46.28 26.82 -1.65
N PRO A 49 46.99 27.82 -1.11
CA PRO A 49 46.49 28.68 -0.04
C PRO A 49 45.45 29.71 -0.51
N VAL A 50 44.46 29.94 0.35
CA VAL A 50 43.35 30.89 0.20
C VAL A 50 43.85 32.34 0.42
N PRO A 51 43.53 33.32 -0.45
CA PRO A 51 43.83 34.73 -0.22
C PRO A 51 42.83 35.41 0.75
N PRO A 52 43.24 36.47 1.46
CA PRO A 52 42.42 37.10 2.50
C PRO A 52 41.28 37.96 1.93
N SER A 53 40.11 37.87 2.57
CA SER A 53 38.91 38.68 2.32
C SER A 53 39.17 40.16 2.53
N ILE A 54 38.81 40.96 1.53
CA ILE A 54 38.74 42.43 1.63
C ILE A 54 37.34 42.80 2.11
N GLU A 55 37.27 43.52 3.23
CA GLU A 55 36.06 44.15 3.74
C GLU A 55 35.65 45.31 2.82
N HIS A 56 34.38 45.32 2.39
CA HIS A 56 33.74 46.47 1.76
C HIS A 56 32.58 46.94 2.62
N SER A 57 32.79 48.07 3.29
CA SER A 57 31.75 48.84 3.97
C SER A 57 30.88 49.56 2.94
N VAL A 58 29.58 49.31 2.95
CA VAL A 58 28.59 50.07 2.16
C VAL A 58 27.80 50.98 3.11
N PRO A 59 27.63 52.27 2.81
CA PRO A 59 26.88 53.19 3.66
C PRO A 59 25.36 52.99 3.53
N THR A 60 24.68 52.96 4.67
CA THR A 60 23.23 52.84 4.81
C THR A 60 22.55 54.17 4.48
N ALA A 61 21.74 54.20 3.42
CA ALA A 61 20.82 55.31 3.14
C ALA A 61 19.48 55.07 3.85
N SER A 62 19.10 56.02 4.71
CA SER A 62 17.87 56.01 5.50
C SER A 62 16.68 56.41 4.61
N VAL A 63 15.78 55.47 4.32
CA VAL A 63 14.53 55.74 3.61
C VAL A 63 13.43 56.04 4.64
N ALA A 64 12.80 57.21 4.50
CA ALA A 64 11.69 57.65 5.33
C ALA A 64 10.42 56.82 5.05
N VAL A 65 9.78 56.37 6.13
CA VAL A 65 8.51 55.61 6.11
C VAL A 65 7.35 56.59 5.89
N PRO A 66 6.44 56.36 4.93
CA PRO A 66 5.24 57.17 4.75
C PRO A 66 4.24 56.94 5.90
N PRO A 67 3.45 57.97 6.29
CA PRO A 67 2.49 57.84 7.38
C PRO A 67 1.34 56.89 7.02
N PRO A 68 0.74 56.20 8.03
CA PRO A 68 -0.35 55.27 7.82
C PRO A 68 -1.64 55.99 7.36
N PRO A 69 -2.48 55.33 6.56
CA PRO A 69 -3.76 55.87 6.12
C PRO A 69 -4.73 56.06 7.30
N PRO A 70 -5.65 57.04 7.20
CA PRO A 70 -6.64 57.30 8.25
C PRO A 70 -7.62 56.13 8.42
N PRO A 71 -8.16 55.92 9.63
CA PRO A 71 -9.10 54.85 9.91
C PRO A 71 -10.43 55.06 9.16
N PRO A 72 -11.12 53.98 8.76
CA PRO A 72 -12.43 54.06 8.13
C PRO A 72 -13.49 54.60 9.12
N PRO A 73 -14.55 55.26 8.62
CA PRO A 73 -15.64 55.76 9.45
C PRO A 73 -16.41 54.62 10.13
N PRO A 74 -16.97 54.85 11.34
CA PRO A 74 -17.71 53.84 12.08
C PRO A 74 -19.02 53.45 11.37
N SER A 75 -19.30 52.15 11.34
CA SER A 75 -20.55 51.58 10.84
C SER A 75 -21.76 52.08 11.64
N PRO A 76 -22.93 52.24 10.99
CA PRO A 76 -24.16 52.63 11.68
C PRO A 76 -24.63 51.54 12.66
N PRO A 77 -25.31 51.92 13.76
CA PRO A 77 -25.78 50.98 14.77
C PRO A 77 -26.90 50.07 14.23
N PRO A 78 -26.99 48.81 14.72
CA PRO A 78 -28.04 47.88 14.33
C PRO A 78 -29.41 48.35 14.82
N ALA A 79 -30.42 48.14 13.98
CA ALA A 79 -31.82 48.43 14.29
C ALA A 79 -32.30 47.58 15.47
N SER A 80 -32.89 48.25 16.46
CA SER A 80 -33.49 47.64 17.65
C SER A 80 -34.63 46.69 17.29
N ALA A 81 -34.53 45.42 17.70
CA ALA A 81 -35.66 44.49 17.70
C ALA A 81 -36.54 44.76 18.94
N GLN A 82 -37.84 44.92 18.69
CA GLN A 82 -38.89 44.93 19.73
C GLN A 82 -39.16 43.51 20.26
N PRO A 83 -39.56 43.36 21.53
CA PRO A 83 -39.98 42.10 22.12
C PRO A 83 -41.51 41.97 22.17
N ASP A 84 -42.06 40.89 21.62
CA ASP A 84 -43.40 40.38 21.95
C ASP A 84 -43.20 38.92 22.41
N ASP A 85 -43.33 38.62 23.69
CA ASP A 85 -44.53 38.47 24.53
C ASP A 85 -44.96 36.99 24.61
N ALA A 86 -45.25 36.59 25.85
CA ALA A 86 -45.35 35.23 26.32
C ALA A 86 -46.75 34.63 26.07
N GLY A 87 -46.81 33.30 25.92
CA GLY A 87 -48.09 32.59 26.06
C GLY A 87 -48.09 31.16 25.50
N ASP A 88 -47.92 30.19 26.39
CA ASP A 88 -48.33 28.79 26.27
C ASP A 88 -49.28 28.52 27.45
N PRO A 89 -50.11 27.44 27.48
CA PRO A 89 -50.75 26.62 26.44
C PRO A 89 -52.29 26.46 26.78
N PRO A 90 -53.11 25.47 26.31
CA PRO A 90 -52.92 24.02 26.54
C PRO A 90 -53.43 23.04 25.43
N VAL A 91 -53.03 21.78 25.65
CA VAL A 91 -53.46 20.49 25.08
C VAL A 91 -54.87 20.35 24.47
N GLU A 92 -54.95 19.68 23.32
CA GLU A 92 -56.00 18.68 23.05
C GLU A 92 -55.59 17.68 21.96
N ALA A 93 -55.85 16.40 22.22
CA ALA A 93 -55.58 15.27 21.35
C ALA A 93 -56.81 14.98 20.49
N MET A 94 -56.64 14.75 19.18
CA MET A 94 -57.56 13.90 18.40
C MET A 94 -56.85 13.22 17.22
N SER A 95 -57.13 11.92 17.14
CA SER A 95 -56.74 10.97 16.09
C SER A 95 -57.59 11.10 14.82
N ILE A 96 -57.19 10.28 13.83
CA ILE A 96 -57.96 9.62 12.76
C ILE A 96 -57.90 10.30 11.37
N ALA A 97 -57.31 9.58 10.40
CA ALA A 97 -57.93 9.14 9.13
C ALA A 97 -56.97 9.18 7.93
N ALA A 98 -56.98 8.10 7.15
CA ALA A 98 -56.22 7.90 5.94
C ALA A 98 -57.04 8.18 4.67
N SER A 99 -56.37 8.74 3.63
CA SER A 99 -56.63 8.67 2.17
C SER A 99 -57.96 9.25 1.62
N PRO A 100 -58.14 9.58 0.30
CA PRO A 100 -57.38 9.18 -0.90
C PRO A 100 -57.15 10.24 -2.04
N ILE A 101 -56.17 9.95 -2.91
CA ILE A 101 -56.10 9.97 -4.41
C ILE A 101 -56.89 11.00 -5.27
N SER A 102 -56.14 11.59 -6.25
CA SER A 102 -56.46 12.04 -7.64
C SER A 102 -57.00 13.46 -7.91
N PRO A 103 -56.93 13.99 -9.17
CA PRO A 103 -56.06 13.67 -10.33
C PRO A 103 -55.45 14.91 -11.05
N THR A 104 -54.57 14.63 -12.01
CA THR A 104 -54.04 15.46 -13.11
C THR A 104 -55.11 16.27 -13.87
N PRO A 105 -54.71 17.39 -14.52
CA PRO A 105 -55.13 17.61 -15.91
C PRO A 105 -53.97 17.92 -16.86
N ALA A 106 -54.25 17.69 -18.13
CA ALA A 106 -53.31 17.52 -19.23
C ALA A 106 -53.55 18.55 -20.36
N VAL A 107 -52.52 18.77 -21.21
CA VAL A 107 -52.58 19.01 -22.69
C VAL A 107 -52.67 20.51 -23.14
N PRO A 108 -52.22 20.94 -24.35
CA PRO A 108 -50.91 21.57 -24.73
C PRO A 108 -51.14 22.81 -25.66
N PRO A 109 -50.53 23.00 -26.87
CA PRO A 109 -49.13 23.10 -27.33
C PRO A 109 -48.78 24.50 -27.90
N GLU A 110 -47.50 24.83 -28.16
CA GLU A 110 -47.18 25.82 -29.20
C GLU A 110 -45.81 25.59 -29.88
N GLN A 111 -45.84 25.65 -31.21
CA GLN A 111 -44.75 25.48 -32.17
C GLN A 111 -44.00 26.80 -32.41
N SER A 112 -42.70 26.73 -32.74
CA SER A 112 -42.05 27.45 -33.87
C SER A 112 -40.53 27.18 -33.82
N ASN A 113 -39.94 26.52 -34.84
CA ASN A 113 -39.19 27.13 -35.96
C ASN A 113 -38.02 28.01 -35.45
N ILE A 114 -36.73 27.85 -35.78
CA ILE A 114 -35.99 27.78 -37.07
C ILE A 114 -34.49 27.38 -36.73
N PRO A 115 -33.50 27.35 -37.67
CA PRO A 115 -32.96 26.25 -38.45
C PRO A 115 -31.55 25.75 -38.01
N GLY A 116 -31.10 24.68 -38.65
CA GLY A 116 -29.86 23.98 -38.37
C GLY A 116 -28.56 24.60 -38.89
N TYR A 117 -27.48 23.90 -38.53
CA TYR A 117 -26.22 23.86 -39.26
C TYR A 117 -25.77 22.40 -39.33
N ALA A 118 -25.69 21.90 -40.56
CA ALA A 118 -25.03 20.66 -40.90
C ALA A 118 -23.58 20.99 -41.30
N LEU A 119 -22.68 20.16 -40.75
CA LEU A 119 -21.44 19.61 -41.31
C LEU A 119 -20.79 20.33 -42.50
N ASP A 120 -19.50 20.62 -42.33
CA ASP A 120 -18.52 20.40 -43.39
C ASP A 120 -17.32 19.63 -42.85
N ASP A 121 -17.02 18.57 -43.59
CA ASP A 121 -15.97 17.58 -43.40
C ASP A 121 -14.58 18.16 -43.70
N ALA A 122 -13.58 17.68 -42.97
CA ALA A 122 -12.21 17.64 -43.45
C ALA A 122 -11.53 16.37 -42.92
N GLN A 123 -11.66 15.29 -43.70
CA GLN A 123 -10.74 14.15 -43.69
C GLN A 123 -9.37 14.63 -44.17
N GLU A 124 -8.31 14.36 -43.39
CA GLU A 124 -6.98 14.13 -43.94
C GLU A 124 -6.50 12.75 -43.50
N GLU A 125 -6.29 11.90 -44.50
CA GLU A 125 -5.76 10.55 -44.43
C GLU A 125 -4.26 10.60 -44.09
N GLN A 126 -3.82 9.71 -43.19
CA GLN A 126 -2.40 9.38 -43.06
C GLN A 126 -2.23 7.86 -43.09
N GLU A 127 -2.07 7.33 -44.30
CA GLU A 127 -1.71 5.93 -44.58
C GLU A 127 -0.28 5.64 -44.10
N GLY A 128 -0.15 4.88 -43.01
CA GLY A 128 1.11 4.27 -42.57
C GLY A 128 1.26 2.86 -43.15
N GLY A 129 1.90 2.73 -44.30
CA GLY A 129 2.20 1.47 -44.97
C GLY A 129 3.11 0.54 -44.14
N PHE A 130 2.51 -0.46 -43.49
CA PHE A 130 3.24 -1.57 -42.87
C PHE A 130 3.62 -2.61 -43.93
N ASN A 131 4.92 -2.70 -44.23
CA ASN A 131 5.50 -3.59 -45.24
C ASN A 131 5.19 -5.07 -44.97
N LYS A 132 4.35 -5.69 -45.82
CA LYS A 132 4.00 -7.12 -45.84
C LYS A 132 5.21 -8.07 -45.88
N LEU A 133 6.40 -7.57 -46.20
CA LEU A 133 7.65 -8.32 -46.19
C LEU A 133 8.12 -8.70 -44.76
N TRP A 134 7.81 -7.89 -43.74
CA TRP A 134 8.19 -8.18 -42.35
C TRP A 134 7.36 -9.30 -41.71
N LEU A 135 6.10 -9.48 -42.12
CA LEU A 135 5.24 -10.58 -41.66
C LEU A 135 5.70 -11.94 -42.22
N ALA A 136 6.23 -11.98 -43.45
CA ALA A 136 6.72 -13.21 -44.05
C ALA A 136 8.03 -13.70 -43.39
N ILE A 137 8.92 -12.77 -43.00
CA ILE A 137 10.19 -13.12 -42.32
C ILE A 137 9.90 -13.61 -40.89
N GLY A 138 8.97 -12.98 -40.17
CA GLY A 138 8.57 -13.40 -38.82
C GLY A 138 7.98 -14.82 -38.77
N ALA A 139 7.11 -15.18 -39.71
CA ALA A 139 6.51 -16.51 -39.76
C ALA A 139 7.52 -17.63 -40.07
N GLY A 140 8.51 -17.35 -40.92
CA GLY A 140 9.58 -18.31 -41.24
C GLY A 140 10.45 -18.66 -40.04
N VAL A 141 10.81 -17.66 -39.22
CA VAL A 141 11.63 -17.87 -38.01
C VAL A 141 10.87 -18.70 -36.96
N ILE A 142 9.57 -18.46 -36.79
CA ILE A 142 8.75 -19.22 -35.84
C ILE A 142 8.64 -20.70 -36.25
N LEU A 143 8.46 -20.99 -37.55
CA LEU A 143 8.40 -22.38 -38.03
C LEU A 143 9.73 -23.13 -37.87
N VAL A 144 10.86 -22.46 -38.11
CA VAL A 144 12.18 -23.06 -37.89
C VAL A 144 12.40 -23.36 -36.40
N LEU A 145 12.02 -22.43 -35.51
CA LEU A 145 12.12 -22.64 -34.06
C LEU A 145 11.20 -23.76 -33.56
N ALA A 146 9.98 -23.89 -34.11
CA ALA A 146 9.07 -24.98 -33.78
C ALA A 146 9.59 -26.35 -34.24
N ALA A 147 10.20 -26.42 -35.44
CA ALA A 147 10.83 -27.64 -35.93
C ALA A 147 12.05 -28.04 -35.07
N LEU A 148 12.86 -27.06 -34.66
CA LEU A 148 14.02 -27.27 -33.79
C LEU A 148 13.60 -27.73 -32.39
N TYR A 149 12.53 -27.15 -31.84
CA TYR A 149 11.95 -27.58 -30.57
C TYR A 149 11.45 -29.02 -30.64
N TYR A 150 10.76 -29.41 -31.72
CA TYR A 150 10.27 -30.77 -31.92
C TYR A 150 11.41 -31.79 -31.98
N VAL A 151 12.49 -31.50 -32.72
CA VAL A 151 13.65 -32.40 -32.82
C VAL A 151 14.42 -32.53 -31.51
N LEU A 152 14.57 -31.43 -30.75
CA LEU A 152 15.37 -31.44 -29.52
C LEU A 152 14.64 -31.99 -28.29
N PHE A 153 13.30 -31.89 -28.24
CA PHE A 153 12.55 -32.22 -27.02
C PHE A 153 11.50 -33.31 -27.19
N LEU A 154 11.02 -33.60 -28.41
CA LEU A 154 9.93 -34.55 -28.63
C LEU A 154 10.34 -35.81 -29.40
N ALA A 155 11.50 -35.79 -30.08
CA ALA A 155 11.96 -36.94 -30.88
C ALA A 155 12.47 -38.13 -30.04
N ASP A 156 12.98 -37.89 -28.82
CA ASP A 156 13.49 -38.97 -27.95
C ASP A 156 12.38 -39.82 -27.30
N ASP A 157 11.14 -39.30 -27.19
CA ASP A 157 10.02 -40.02 -26.55
C ASP A 157 9.31 -41.04 -27.46
N PHE A 158 9.62 -41.06 -28.77
CA PHE A 158 8.97 -41.96 -29.73
C PHE A 158 9.82 -43.15 -30.21
N GLY A 159 11.07 -43.28 -29.73
CA GLY A 159 12.01 -44.30 -30.18
C GLY A 159 12.33 -45.37 -29.15
N GLY A 160 11.40 -46.28 -28.81
CA GLY A 160 11.73 -47.31 -27.81
C GLY A 160 10.73 -48.42 -27.52
N ARG A 161 9.97 -48.94 -28.50
CA ARG A 161 9.28 -50.24 -28.34
C ARG A 161 10.20 -51.38 -28.78
N ASN A 162 10.94 -51.95 -27.83
CA ASN A 162 11.39 -53.33 -27.91
C ASN A 162 10.67 -54.13 -26.83
N GLY A 163 9.90 -55.13 -27.27
CA GLY A 163 9.08 -55.98 -26.42
C GLY A 163 9.91 -56.83 -25.47
N GLY A 164 9.59 -56.75 -24.19
CA GLY A 164 9.89 -57.75 -23.18
C GLY A 164 8.58 -58.11 -22.48
N THR A 165 8.18 -59.37 -22.57
CA THR A 165 7.04 -59.96 -21.88
C THR A 165 7.14 -59.77 -20.36
N PRO A 166 6.09 -59.30 -19.66
CA PRO A 166 6.08 -59.37 -18.20
C PRO A 166 5.53 -60.73 -17.76
N THR A 167 6.43 -61.59 -17.28
CA THR A 167 6.09 -62.68 -16.36
C THR A 167 6.69 -62.32 -15.01
N ALA A 168 5.94 -61.57 -14.20
CA ALA A 168 6.16 -61.47 -12.78
C ALA A 168 4.87 -60.94 -12.16
N GLU A 169 4.24 -61.83 -11.42
CA GLU A 169 3.14 -61.59 -10.49
C GLU A 169 3.55 -60.42 -9.58
N VAL A 170 2.82 -59.29 -9.66
CA VAL A 170 2.99 -58.18 -8.72
C VAL A 170 2.50 -58.68 -7.37
N GLU A 171 3.45 -59.10 -6.54
CA GLU A 171 3.25 -59.27 -5.12
C GLU A 171 2.70 -57.96 -4.58
N LYS A 172 1.45 -58.03 -4.14
CA LYS A 172 0.66 -56.91 -3.61
C LYS A 172 1.32 -56.47 -2.31
N GLU A 173 2.23 -55.51 -2.41
CA GLU A 173 2.85 -54.86 -1.27
C GLU A 173 1.73 -54.31 -0.38
N ALA A 174 1.62 -54.87 0.84
CA ALA A 174 0.60 -54.48 1.79
C ALA A 174 0.74 -52.99 2.11
N PRO A 175 -0.36 -52.21 2.14
CA PRO A 175 -0.27 -50.79 2.47
C PRO A 175 0.34 -50.63 3.86
N LEU A 176 1.47 -49.93 3.94
CA LEU A 176 2.05 -49.48 5.19
C LEU A 176 0.96 -48.76 6.01
N PRO A 177 0.89 -48.96 7.34
CA PRO A 177 -0.11 -48.29 8.15
C PRO A 177 0.09 -46.77 8.03
N VAL A 178 -0.90 -46.09 7.43
CA VAL A 178 -0.96 -44.63 7.34
C VAL A 178 -1.19 -44.10 8.75
N THR A 179 -0.09 -43.90 9.47
CA THR A 179 -0.09 -43.44 10.86
C THR A 179 -0.36 -41.95 10.88
N SER A 180 -1.40 -41.54 11.62
CA SER A 180 -1.70 -40.13 11.81
C SER A 180 -0.51 -39.44 12.49
N LYS A 181 -0.13 -38.27 11.99
CA LYS A 181 0.94 -37.43 12.51
C LYS A 181 0.37 -36.14 13.08
N ILE A 182 1.08 -35.56 14.04
CA ILE A 182 0.77 -34.26 14.60
C ILE A 182 1.61 -33.21 13.86
N TYR A 183 0.96 -32.11 13.51
CA TYR A 183 1.54 -30.89 12.97
C TYR A 183 1.02 -29.68 13.74
N TYR A 184 1.68 -28.55 13.54
CA TYR A 184 1.28 -27.26 14.10
C TYR A 184 1.10 -26.26 12.97
N ALA A 185 0.06 -25.45 13.05
CA ALA A 185 -0.19 -24.39 12.08
C ALA A 185 0.89 -23.30 12.20
N ASN A 186 1.69 -23.11 11.15
CA ASN A 186 2.76 -22.09 11.15
C ASN A 186 2.24 -20.66 10.93
N SER A 187 1.01 -20.53 10.44
CA SER A 187 0.29 -19.28 10.25
C SER A 187 -1.22 -19.55 10.30
N ALA A 188 -2.06 -18.54 10.06
CA ALA A 188 -3.50 -18.79 9.90
C ALA A 188 -3.74 -19.68 8.67
N ALA A 189 -4.26 -20.88 8.87
CA ALA A 189 -4.46 -21.88 7.83
C ALA A 189 -5.96 -22.14 7.62
N ASN A 190 -6.38 -22.28 6.37
CA ASN A 190 -7.76 -22.66 6.05
C ASN A 190 -7.91 -24.18 6.13
N ILE A 191 -9.02 -24.63 6.72
CA ILE A 191 -9.51 -26.01 6.62
C ILE A 191 -10.49 -26.03 5.45
N ARG A 192 -10.34 -27.00 4.54
CA ARG A 192 -11.14 -27.13 3.32
C ARG A 192 -11.87 -28.48 3.27
N ASP A 193 -12.95 -28.55 2.53
CA ASP A 193 -13.74 -29.78 2.32
C ASP A 193 -13.08 -30.78 1.35
N ALA A 194 -12.10 -30.34 0.55
CA ALA A 194 -11.30 -31.19 -0.32
C ALA A 194 -9.81 -30.79 -0.32
N ALA A 195 -8.94 -31.72 -0.71
CA ALA A 195 -7.48 -31.54 -0.83
C ALA A 195 -7.05 -30.83 -2.13
N SER A 196 -7.75 -29.74 -2.45
CA SER A 196 -7.39 -28.82 -3.55
C SER A 196 -7.62 -27.38 -3.10
N VAL A 197 -6.89 -26.43 -3.68
CA VAL A 197 -7.17 -24.99 -3.50
C VAL A 197 -8.31 -24.55 -4.42
N GLU A 198 -8.38 -25.13 -5.61
CA GLU A 198 -9.38 -24.84 -6.63
C GLU A 198 -10.62 -25.73 -6.40
N GLY A 199 -11.81 -25.16 -6.58
CA GLY A 199 -13.09 -25.90 -6.44
C GLY A 199 -13.50 -26.30 -5.01
N SER A 200 -12.62 -26.21 -4.01
CA SER A 200 -12.94 -26.53 -2.60
C SER A 200 -13.43 -25.31 -1.81
N THR A 201 -14.24 -25.56 -0.78
CA THR A 201 -14.79 -24.57 0.13
C THR A 201 -14.04 -24.55 1.45
N VAL A 202 -13.84 -23.36 2.03
CA VAL A 202 -13.25 -23.22 3.37
C VAL A 202 -14.31 -23.57 4.42
N THR A 203 -14.11 -24.66 5.14
CA THR A 203 -15.00 -25.16 6.22
C THR A 203 -14.61 -24.63 7.60
N GLY A 204 -13.37 -24.17 7.76
CA GLY A 204 -12.86 -23.66 9.02
C GLY A 204 -11.48 -23.03 8.91
N LYS A 205 -10.90 -22.63 10.05
CA LYS A 205 -9.56 -22.05 10.12
C LYS A 205 -8.82 -22.54 11.36
N LEU A 206 -7.51 -22.76 11.20
CA LEU A 206 -6.55 -22.93 12.29
C LEU A 206 -5.83 -21.60 12.51
N LYS A 207 -5.56 -21.28 13.78
CA LYS A 207 -4.70 -20.16 14.18
C LYS A 207 -3.25 -20.62 14.23
N ARG A 208 -2.32 -19.67 14.18
CA ARG A 208 -0.89 -19.95 14.38
C ARG A 208 -0.68 -20.68 15.72
N GLY A 209 0.04 -21.80 15.66
CA GLY A 209 0.35 -22.64 16.80
C GLY A 209 -0.69 -23.72 17.11
N ASP A 210 -1.88 -23.69 16.49
CA ASP A 210 -2.89 -24.73 16.69
C ASP A 210 -2.34 -26.09 16.25
N GLU A 211 -2.60 -27.11 17.06
CA GLU A 211 -2.28 -28.49 16.75
C GLU A 211 -3.26 -29.07 15.73
N ALA A 212 -2.73 -29.74 14.71
CA ALA A 212 -3.48 -30.43 13.68
C ALA A 212 -2.98 -31.87 13.59
N LYS A 213 -3.85 -32.83 13.89
CA LYS A 213 -3.53 -34.26 13.81
C LYS A 213 -4.28 -34.89 12.64
N GLY A 214 -3.57 -35.66 11.83
CA GLY A 214 -4.16 -36.22 10.63
C GLY A 214 -3.25 -37.11 9.81
N LYS A 215 -3.75 -37.54 8.65
CA LYS A 215 -3.02 -38.37 7.69
C LYS A 215 -2.54 -37.51 6.52
N LEU A 216 -1.31 -37.73 6.10
CA LEU A 216 -0.77 -37.11 4.90
C LEU A 216 -1.39 -37.75 3.66
N ILE A 217 -1.93 -36.92 2.78
CA ILE A 217 -2.41 -37.33 1.47
C ILE A 217 -1.81 -36.43 0.39
N GLU A 218 -1.76 -36.93 -0.84
CA GLU A 218 -1.42 -36.13 -2.01
C GLU A 218 -2.68 -35.55 -2.63
N SER A 219 -2.58 -34.34 -3.18
CA SER A 219 -3.68 -33.73 -3.93
C SER A 219 -4.03 -34.58 -5.16
N GLU A 220 -5.32 -34.61 -5.52
CA GLU A 220 -5.81 -35.30 -6.73
C GLU A 220 -5.19 -34.74 -8.02
N GLU A 221 -4.75 -33.47 -8.00
CA GLU A 221 -4.11 -32.78 -9.12
C GLU A 221 -2.57 -32.99 -9.16
N GLY A 222 -2.01 -33.69 -8.18
CA GLY A 222 -0.59 -33.98 -8.05
C GLY A 222 0.25 -32.81 -7.49
N GLY A 223 1.32 -33.14 -6.77
CA GLY A 223 2.37 -32.19 -6.38
C GLY A 223 2.20 -31.48 -5.03
N GLU A 224 0.98 -31.23 -4.56
CA GLU A 224 0.74 -30.63 -3.24
C GLU A 224 0.36 -31.67 -2.18
N ARG A 225 0.95 -31.59 -1.00
CA ARG A 225 0.64 -32.47 0.13
C ARG A 225 -0.34 -31.81 1.08
N TRP A 226 -1.32 -32.58 1.54
CA TRP A 226 -2.38 -32.14 2.43
C TRP A 226 -2.43 -33.03 3.66
N LEU A 227 -2.91 -32.46 4.77
CA LEU A 227 -3.23 -33.20 5.98
C LEU A 227 -4.75 -33.37 6.06
N GLU A 228 -5.23 -34.60 5.93
CA GLU A 228 -6.60 -34.98 6.24
C GLU A 228 -6.75 -35.07 7.77
N LEU A 229 -7.57 -34.21 8.36
CA LEU A 229 -7.71 -34.10 9.80
C LEU A 229 -8.47 -35.30 10.39
N ASP A 230 -7.93 -35.90 11.47
CA ASP A 230 -8.52 -37.06 12.15
C ASP A 230 -9.92 -36.76 12.74
N ASP A 231 -10.20 -35.48 13.01
CA ASP A 231 -11.48 -35.00 13.56
C ASP A 231 -12.58 -34.82 12.49
N GLY A 232 -12.28 -35.10 11.23
CA GLY A 232 -13.22 -35.03 10.12
C GLY A 232 -13.60 -33.60 9.69
N ARG A 233 -12.91 -32.56 10.18
CA ARG A 233 -13.19 -31.16 9.78
C ARG A 233 -12.76 -30.83 8.36
N GLY A 234 -11.91 -31.68 7.75
CA GLY A 234 -11.48 -31.55 6.36
C GLY A 234 -9.97 -31.63 6.18
N PHE A 235 -9.46 -30.87 5.22
CA PHE A 235 -8.08 -30.92 4.74
C PHE A 235 -7.36 -29.59 4.97
N VAL A 236 -6.09 -29.66 5.37
CA VAL A 236 -5.22 -28.50 5.53
C VAL A 236 -3.98 -28.67 4.67
N ASN A 237 -3.64 -27.66 3.86
CA ASN A 237 -2.46 -27.72 3.02
C ASN A 237 -1.19 -27.74 3.90
N LEU A 238 -0.32 -28.74 3.68
CA LEU A 238 0.87 -28.98 4.49
C LEU A 238 1.84 -27.78 4.49
N ILE A 239 1.76 -26.94 3.47
CA ILE A 239 2.54 -25.71 3.35
C ILE A 239 2.31 -24.73 4.52
N ASN A 240 1.14 -24.79 5.15
CA ASN A 240 0.78 -23.97 6.31
C ASN A 240 0.99 -24.70 7.65
N LEU A 241 1.65 -25.86 7.62
CA LEU A 241 1.91 -26.72 8.76
C LEU A 241 3.41 -26.95 8.97
N THR A 242 3.80 -27.31 10.19
CA THR A 242 5.16 -27.70 10.57
C THR A 242 5.10 -28.84 11.57
N GLU A 243 6.09 -29.74 11.58
CA GLU A 243 6.15 -30.85 12.55
C GLU A 243 6.55 -30.36 13.96
N ASN A 244 7.20 -29.21 14.05
CA ASN A 244 7.67 -28.64 15.32
C ASN A 244 6.68 -27.61 15.87
N ALA A 245 6.51 -27.60 17.19
CA ALA A 245 5.72 -26.57 17.85
C ALA A 245 6.25 -25.17 17.52
N MET A 246 5.32 -24.25 17.28
CA MET A 246 5.66 -22.88 16.92
C MET A 246 6.25 -22.11 18.11
N PRO A 247 7.29 -21.28 17.90
CA PRO A 247 7.86 -20.45 18.95
C PRO A 247 6.82 -19.45 19.49
N ALA A 248 6.87 -19.15 20.78
CA ALA A 248 6.02 -18.12 21.37
C ALA A 248 6.44 -16.73 20.85
N LEU A 249 5.45 -15.86 20.61
CA LEU A 249 5.69 -14.48 20.24
C LEU A 249 5.83 -13.62 21.49
N LYS A 250 6.90 -12.82 21.54
CA LYS A 250 7.06 -11.70 22.48
C LYS A 250 6.14 -10.54 22.08
N SER A 251 6.00 -10.30 20.77
CA SER A 251 5.13 -9.27 20.20
C SER A 251 4.36 -9.82 19.01
N ASP A 252 3.03 -9.75 19.07
CA ASP A 252 2.15 -10.07 17.94
C ASP A 252 1.94 -8.81 17.10
N LEU A 253 2.33 -8.86 15.82
CA LEU A 253 2.18 -7.77 14.87
C LEU A 253 0.99 -7.98 13.92
N GLY A 254 0.29 -9.11 14.04
CA GLY A 254 -0.64 -9.58 13.03
C GLY A 254 0.05 -9.69 11.66
N ARG A 255 -0.71 -9.58 10.57
CA ARG A 255 -0.13 -9.59 9.22
C ARG A 255 0.30 -8.19 8.81
N LYS A 256 1.59 -7.88 8.90
CA LYS A 256 2.16 -6.57 8.56
C LYS A 256 3.13 -6.67 7.40
N VAL A 257 3.02 -5.79 6.41
CA VAL A 257 4.01 -5.69 5.31
C VAL A 257 5.06 -4.65 5.70
N ILE A 258 6.34 -5.02 5.60
CA ILE A 258 7.46 -4.11 5.79
C ILE A 258 8.41 -4.19 4.60
N THR A 259 9.19 -3.14 4.38
CA THR A 259 10.29 -3.14 3.41
C THR A 259 11.61 -3.20 4.17
N LEU A 260 12.46 -4.18 3.86
CA LEU A 260 13.72 -4.38 4.56
C LEU A 260 14.66 -3.19 4.34
N ALA A 261 15.13 -2.59 5.43
CA ALA A 261 16.07 -1.45 5.38
C ALA A 261 17.53 -1.86 5.08
N GLY A 262 17.85 -3.14 5.27
CA GLY A 262 19.16 -3.75 5.03
C GLY A 262 19.04 -5.17 4.49
N ASN A 263 20.17 -5.79 4.18
CA ASN A 263 20.20 -7.21 3.84
C ASN A 263 19.97 -8.04 5.11
N ALA A 264 19.38 -9.22 4.97
CA ALA A 264 19.07 -10.10 6.10
C ALA A 264 19.25 -11.57 5.70
N GLU A 265 19.54 -12.42 6.68
CA GLU A 265 19.52 -13.88 6.51
C GLU A 265 18.18 -14.40 7.03
N LEU A 266 17.54 -15.27 6.23
CA LEU A 266 16.30 -15.94 6.57
C LEU A 266 16.62 -17.34 7.07
N TRP A 267 16.23 -17.65 8.30
CA TRP A 267 16.49 -18.90 9.00
C TRP A 267 15.22 -19.77 9.03
N ASN A 268 15.40 -21.09 9.08
CA ASN A 268 14.28 -22.03 9.15
C ASN A 268 13.70 -22.19 10.58
N ALA A 269 14.41 -21.72 11.60
CA ALA A 269 14.02 -21.72 13.00
C ALA A 269 14.65 -20.52 13.73
N PRO A 270 14.07 -20.07 14.87
CA PRO A 270 14.62 -18.98 15.67
C PRO A 270 15.67 -19.49 16.68
N ALA A 271 16.75 -20.08 16.17
CA ALA A 271 17.82 -20.69 16.96
C ALA A 271 19.19 -20.46 16.31
N ASP A 272 20.25 -20.44 17.10
CA ASP A 272 21.60 -20.11 16.64
C ASP A 272 22.22 -21.22 15.75
N ASP A 273 21.73 -22.46 15.86
CA ASP A 273 22.12 -23.61 15.05
C ASP A 273 21.17 -23.85 13.86
N ALA A 274 20.22 -22.95 13.63
CA ALA A 274 19.28 -23.02 12.53
C ALA A 274 20.00 -22.94 11.18
N THR A 275 19.35 -23.44 10.12
CA THR A 275 19.90 -23.36 8.77
C THR A 275 19.37 -22.12 8.06
N ILE A 276 20.25 -21.43 7.34
CA ILE A 276 19.87 -20.33 6.46
C ILE A 276 19.11 -20.90 5.26
N VAL A 277 17.86 -20.50 5.13
CA VAL A 277 16.97 -20.79 4.00
C VAL A 277 17.29 -19.88 2.82
N ASP A 278 17.48 -18.58 3.07
CA ASP A 278 17.71 -17.58 2.03
C ASP A 278 18.45 -16.34 2.54
N ARG A 279 18.93 -15.51 1.62
CA ARG A 279 19.56 -14.20 1.89
C ARG A 279 18.73 -13.11 1.24
N LEU A 280 17.99 -12.37 2.06
CA LEU A 280 17.08 -11.32 1.65
C LEU A 280 17.82 -10.01 1.41
N SER A 281 17.45 -9.31 0.35
CA SER A 281 18.07 -8.03 -0.03
C SER A 281 17.33 -6.83 0.56
N LYS A 282 18.07 -5.75 0.82
CA LYS A 282 17.50 -4.42 1.12
C LYS A 282 16.46 -4.03 0.06
N GLY A 283 15.37 -3.41 0.49
CA GLY A 283 14.28 -2.97 -0.38
C GLY A 283 13.26 -4.06 -0.69
N LEU A 284 13.49 -5.31 -0.29
CA LEU A 284 12.49 -6.37 -0.44
C LEU A 284 11.32 -6.13 0.52
N SER A 285 10.10 -6.17 -0.03
CA SER A 285 8.88 -6.16 0.77
C SER A 285 8.54 -7.58 1.25
N VAL A 286 8.43 -7.74 2.56
CA VAL A 286 8.13 -9.00 3.24
C VAL A 286 6.91 -8.84 4.13
N THR A 287 6.18 -9.93 4.36
CA THR A 287 5.08 -9.97 5.33
C THR A 287 5.59 -10.57 6.61
N VAL A 288 5.30 -9.94 7.75
CA VAL A 288 5.72 -10.38 9.08
C VAL A 288 4.50 -10.67 9.94
N SER A 289 4.63 -11.63 10.87
CA SER A 289 3.60 -12.01 11.83
C SER A 289 3.87 -11.49 13.25
N GLY A 290 5.14 -11.42 13.65
CA GLY A 290 5.49 -11.05 15.02
C GLY A 290 6.98 -11.17 15.32
N ILE A 291 7.34 -10.89 16.57
CA ILE A 291 8.69 -11.07 17.10
C ILE A 291 8.65 -12.20 18.13
N THR A 292 9.54 -13.19 17.99
CA THR A 292 9.64 -14.34 18.90
C THR A 292 10.28 -13.96 20.25
N GLN A 293 10.19 -14.84 21.25
CA GLN A 293 10.85 -14.61 22.55
C GLN A 293 12.38 -14.47 22.46
N ASN A 294 13.00 -15.09 21.45
CA ASN A 294 14.45 -15.04 21.23
C ASN A 294 14.86 -13.90 20.27
N ASP A 295 14.00 -12.89 20.09
CA ASP A 295 14.23 -11.74 19.21
C ASP A 295 14.47 -12.10 17.74
N TYR A 296 13.65 -13.00 17.19
CA TYR A 296 13.57 -13.20 15.74
C TYR A 296 12.29 -12.61 15.19
N LEU A 297 12.37 -11.89 14.08
CA LEU A 297 11.22 -11.44 13.30
C LEU A 297 10.71 -12.59 12.45
N GLU A 298 9.48 -13.03 12.71
CA GLU A 298 8.84 -14.09 11.95
C GLU A 298 8.24 -13.54 10.65
N ILE A 299 8.70 -14.10 9.53
CA ILE A 299 8.34 -13.73 8.16
C ILE A 299 7.36 -14.77 7.62
N ILE A 300 6.19 -14.34 7.15
CA ILE A 300 5.24 -15.20 6.44
C ILE A 300 5.67 -15.32 4.98
N LEU A 301 5.97 -16.54 4.54
CA LEU A 301 6.45 -16.80 3.19
C LEU A 301 5.28 -16.85 2.20
N LYS A 302 5.53 -16.43 0.95
CA LYS A 302 4.48 -16.38 -0.09
C LYS A 302 3.93 -17.76 -0.43
N LYS A 303 4.79 -18.77 -0.45
CA LYS A 303 4.43 -20.18 -0.66
C LYS A 303 4.14 -20.85 0.68
N GLY A 304 3.36 -20.22 1.57
CA GLY A 304 3.06 -20.77 2.90
C GLY A 304 4.28 -20.97 3.80
N GLY A 305 4.04 -21.18 5.10
CA GLY A 305 5.14 -21.31 6.04
C GLY A 305 5.65 -19.99 6.58
N VAL A 306 6.64 -20.13 7.47
CA VAL A 306 7.35 -19.00 8.04
C VAL A 306 8.85 -19.22 7.95
N GLY A 307 9.59 -18.12 7.96
CA GLY A 307 11.01 -18.10 8.26
C GLY A 307 11.32 -17.01 9.27
N TYR A 308 12.56 -16.94 9.73
CA TYR A 308 12.95 -16.08 10.85
C TYR A 308 14.12 -15.19 10.46
N ILE A 309 14.11 -13.93 10.87
CA ILE A 309 15.26 -13.02 10.74
C ILE A 309 15.73 -12.67 12.16
N ALA A 310 17.01 -12.87 12.46
CA ALA A 310 17.59 -12.50 13.76
C ALA A 310 17.54 -10.98 14.01
N ASP A 311 17.70 -10.56 15.27
CA ASP A 311 17.61 -9.16 15.72
C ASP A 311 16.28 -8.50 15.32
N GLY A 312 15.18 -9.20 15.55
CA GLY A 312 13.87 -8.89 15.01
C GLY A 312 13.36 -7.49 15.36
N GLU A 313 13.58 -7.05 16.60
CA GLU A 313 13.26 -5.68 17.03
C GLU A 313 14.05 -4.63 16.24
N ALA A 314 15.35 -4.85 16.06
CA ALA A 314 16.22 -3.92 15.33
C ALA A 314 15.87 -3.87 13.83
N VAL A 315 15.59 -5.02 13.21
CA VAL A 315 15.17 -5.11 11.81
C VAL A 315 13.84 -4.39 11.59
N LEU A 316 12.86 -4.61 12.49
CA LEU A 316 11.56 -3.94 12.40
C LEU A 316 11.72 -2.43 12.58
N ALA A 317 12.48 -1.97 13.59
CA ALA A 317 12.73 -0.56 13.82
C ALA A 317 13.43 0.12 12.63
N ALA A 318 14.41 -0.58 12.02
CA ALA A 318 15.10 -0.09 10.83
C ALA A 318 14.15 0.02 9.62
N ALA A 319 13.29 -0.99 9.41
CA ALA A 319 12.29 -0.97 8.35
C ALA A 319 11.28 0.18 8.54
N GLU A 320 10.81 0.41 9.76
CA GLU A 320 9.91 1.51 10.09
C GLU A 320 10.55 2.88 9.91
N LYS A 321 11.83 3.02 10.29
CA LYS A 321 12.62 4.23 10.05
C LYS A 321 12.85 4.47 8.57
N ALA A 322 13.12 3.44 7.78
CA ALA A 322 13.28 3.55 6.34
C ALA A 322 11.97 3.87 5.60
N ALA A 323 10.84 3.44 6.15
CA ALA A 323 9.50 3.82 5.68
C ALA A 323 9.12 5.26 6.04
N MET A 324 9.85 5.92 6.94
CA MET A 324 9.72 7.34 7.19
C MET A 324 10.29 8.08 5.97
N GLY A 325 9.45 8.89 5.32
CA GLY A 325 9.91 9.82 4.30
C GLY A 325 10.87 10.88 4.88
N PRO A 326 11.42 11.76 4.03
CA PRO A 326 12.38 12.77 4.47
C PRO A 326 11.83 13.61 5.62
N PRO A 327 12.65 14.29 6.45
CA PRO A 327 12.11 15.27 7.38
C PRO A 327 11.21 16.27 6.65
N ILE A 328 10.15 16.72 7.32
CA ILE A 328 9.23 17.73 6.79
C ILE A 328 9.40 19.00 7.62
N ALA A 329 9.48 20.17 6.98
CA ALA A 329 9.43 21.43 7.68
C ALA A 329 7.97 21.89 7.83
N ILE A 330 7.59 22.26 9.05
CA ILE A 330 6.31 22.91 9.34
C ILE A 330 6.61 24.31 9.86
N LYS A 331 6.01 25.31 9.22
CA LYS A 331 5.95 26.69 9.71
C LYS A 331 4.50 27.05 9.94
N LEU A 332 4.23 28.01 10.83
CA LEU A 332 2.90 28.57 10.97
C LEU A 332 2.81 29.89 10.22
N ASP A 333 1.72 30.10 9.51
CA ASP A 333 1.42 31.40 8.90
C ASP A 333 0.81 32.37 9.95
N PRO A 334 0.50 33.63 9.58
CA PRO A 334 -0.09 34.60 10.51
C PRO A 334 -1.47 34.23 11.06
N GLN A 335 -2.16 33.25 10.47
CA GLN A 335 -3.45 32.74 10.94
C GLN A 335 -3.28 31.43 11.72
N GLY A 336 -2.04 31.02 12.01
CA GLY A 336 -1.76 29.80 12.77
C GLY A 336 -1.87 28.52 11.95
N CYS A 337 -2.02 28.60 10.62
CA CYS A 337 -2.12 27.43 9.75
C CYS A 337 -0.76 26.80 9.48
N ALA A 338 -0.75 25.48 9.34
CA ALA A 338 0.43 24.75 8.88
C ALA A 338 0.80 25.16 7.45
N ALA A 339 2.04 25.59 7.27
CA ALA A 339 2.56 26.11 6.02
C ALA A 339 4.00 25.63 5.75
N GLY A 340 4.46 25.88 4.53
CA GLY A 340 5.77 25.47 4.04
C GLY A 340 5.66 24.78 2.68
N PRO A 341 6.76 24.70 1.91
CA PRO A 341 6.72 24.14 0.56
C PRO A 341 6.35 22.65 0.59
N GLU A 342 6.82 21.88 1.57
CA GLU A 342 6.47 20.47 1.69
C GLU A 342 5.02 20.24 2.11
N ILE A 343 4.50 21.04 3.04
CA ILE A 343 3.09 20.98 3.45
C ILE A 343 2.18 21.36 2.28
N LYS A 344 2.50 22.45 1.57
CA LYS A 344 1.79 22.86 0.36
C LYS A 344 1.80 21.74 -0.69
N ALA A 345 2.94 21.12 -0.94
CA ALA A 345 3.03 20.03 -1.92
C ALA A 345 2.14 18.84 -1.55
N LEU A 346 1.95 18.53 -0.27
CA LEU A 346 1.03 17.48 0.17
C LEU A 346 -0.43 17.87 -0.09
N PHE A 347 -0.82 19.12 0.21
CA PHE A 347 -2.17 19.61 -0.10
C PHE A 347 -2.43 19.69 -1.62
N ASP A 348 -1.44 20.11 -2.40
CA ASP A 348 -1.51 20.10 -3.87
C ASP A 348 -1.79 18.69 -4.41
N GLN A 349 -1.28 17.62 -3.75
CA GLN A 349 -1.62 16.24 -4.12
C GLN A 349 -3.09 15.89 -3.84
N LEU A 350 -3.67 16.38 -2.74
CA LEU A 350 -5.09 16.20 -2.45
C LEU A 350 -5.96 16.92 -3.49
N TYR A 351 -5.64 18.18 -3.79
CA TYR A 351 -6.35 18.94 -4.82
C TYR A 351 -6.21 18.29 -6.21
N ALA A 352 -5.02 17.84 -6.59
CA ALA A 352 -4.80 17.14 -7.85
C ALA A 352 -5.62 15.84 -7.94
N ARG A 353 -5.80 15.12 -6.82
CA ARG A 353 -6.65 13.93 -6.77
C ARG A 353 -8.12 14.27 -7.01
N GLN A 354 -8.64 15.31 -6.38
CA GLN A 354 -10.02 15.78 -6.59
C GLN A 354 -10.23 16.25 -8.04
N ALA A 355 -9.30 17.06 -8.55
CA ALA A 355 -9.32 17.52 -9.94
C ALA A 355 -9.30 16.35 -10.92
N ALA A 356 -8.48 15.33 -10.69
CA ALA A 356 -8.43 14.12 -11.51
C ALA A 356 -9.74 13.32 -11.47
N LYS A 357 -10.38 13.19 -10.30
CA LYS A 357 -11.71 12.54 -10.18
C LYS A 357 -12.78 13.30 -10.97
N ARG A 358 -12.84 14.63 -10.80
CA ARG A 358 -13.78 15.47 -11.54
C ARG A 358 -13.53 15.40 -13.04
N LYS A 359 -12.26 15.50 -13.46
CA LYS A 359 -11.86 15.36 -14.86
C LYS A 359 -12.22 14.00 -15.45
N ALA A 360 -12.08 12.91 -14.70
CA ALA A 360 -12.46 11.57 -15.16
C ALA A 360 -13.98 11.45 -15.39
N ILE A 361 -14.80 12.21 -14.64
CA ILE A 361 -16.23 12.34 -14.89
C ILE A 361 -16.44 13.20 -16.14
N GLU A 362 -15.77 14.33 -16.29
CA GLU A 362 -15.91 15.18 -17.48
C GLU A 362 -15.50 14.49 -18.80
N ASP A 363 -14.44 13.68 -18.76
CA ASP A 363 -13.88 12.96 -19.92
C ASP A 363 -14.62 11.65 -20.24
N ALA A 364 -15.57 11.23 -19.40
CA ALA A 364 -16.32 10.00 -19.64
C ALA A 364 -17.32 10.18 -20.80
N ASP A 365 -17.57 9.09 -21.54
CA ASP A 365 -18.52 9.09 -22.64
C ASP A 365 -19.95 8.96 -22.10
N TYR A 366 -20.77 10.01 -22.32
CA TYR A 366 -22.16 10.06 -21.88
C TYR A 366 -23.11 10.07 -23.07
N PRO A 367 -24.30 9.45 -22.94
CA PRO A 367 -25.29 9.44 -24.02
C PRO A 367 -25.84 10.83 -24.37
N ASN A 368 -25.72 11.81 -23.46
CA ASN A 368 -26.07 13.22 -23.66
C ASN A 368 -25.51 14.09 -22.52
N ASP A 369 -25.58 15.41 -22.70
CA ASP A 369 -25.12 16.39 -21.69
C ASP A 369 -25.88 16.25 -20.35
N ALA A 370 -27.18 15.94 -20.37
CA ALA A 370 -27.95 15.79 -19.13
C ALA A 370 -27.45 14.62 -18.26
N ALA A 371 -26.98 13.53 -18.87
CA ALA A 371 -26.37 12.41 -18.16
C ALA A 371 -25.00 12.78 -17.56
N ARG A 372 -24.20 13.59 -18.28
CA ARG A 372 -22.94 14.14 -17.75
C ARG A 372 -23.21 15.07 -16.57
N ASP A 373 -24.15 16.00 -16.72
CA ASP A 373 -24.49 16.97 -15.68
C ASP A 373 -25.04 16.30 -14.42
N ALA A 374 -25.86 15.24 -14.59
CA ALA A 374 -26.32 14.42 -13.47
C ALA A 374 -25.15 13.70 -12.76
N ALA A 375 -24.14 13.23 -13.50
CA ALA A 375 -22.96 12.59 -12.92
C ALA A 375 -22.07 13.60 -12.16
N LEU A 376 -21.88 14.81 -12.70
CA LEU A 376 -21.17 15.90 -12.02
C LEU A 376 -21.91 16.35 -10.76
N THR A 377 -23.22 16.59 -10.86
CA THR A 377 -24.07 16.96 -9.71
C THR A 377 -23.99 15.90 -8.61
N LYS A 378 -24.04 14.61 -9.01
CA LYS A 378 -23.90 13.49 -8.07
C LYS A 378 -22.54 13.52 -7.37
N TYR A 379 -21.45 13.70 -8.11
CA TYR A 379 -20.11 13.81 -7.54
C TYR A 379 -19.99 14.99 -6.58
N GLU A 380 -20.51 16.16 -6.95
CA GLU A 380 -20.52 17.35 -6.10
C GLU A 380 -21.30 17.08 -4.81
N THR A 381 -22.53 16.54 -4.91
CA THR A 381 -23.36 16.18 -3.74
C THR A 381 -22.68 15.14 -2.84
N GLU A 382 -21.99 14.18 -3.44
CA GLU A 382 -21.29 13.13 -2.70
C GLU A 382 -19.96 13.61 -2.10
N THR A 383 -19.39 14.72 -2.56
CA THR A 383 -18.09 15.23 -2.07
C THR A 383 -18.21 16.49 -1.23
N GLU A 384 -19.29 17.24 -1.37
CA GLU A 384 -19.59 18.41 -0.55
C GLU A 384 -19.61 18.05 0.93
N GLY A 385 -18.92 18.86 1.74
CA GLY A 385 -18.77 18.63 3.18
C GLY A 385 -17.87 17.44 3.57
N ARG A 386 -17.38 16.63 2.61
CA ARG A 386 -16.48 15.51 2.93
C ARG A 386 -15.04 15.98 3.03
N SER A 387 -14.30 15.31 3.91
CA SER A 387 -12.88 15.54 4.10
C SER A 387 -12.08 14.56 3.25
N ASP A 388 -11.05 15.06 2.57
CA ASP A 388 -10.08 14.25 1.84
C ASP A 388 -8.80 14.10 2.66
N PHE A 389 -8.36 12.86 2.79
CA PHE A 389 -7.21 12.53 3.64
C PHE A 389 -6.04 11.97 2.82
N LEU A 390 -4.83 12.27 3.28
CA LEU A 390 -3.59 11.70 2.76
C LEU A 390 -2.76 11.18 3.94
N LYS A 391 -2.56 9.87 4.00
CA LYS A 391 -1.60 9.27 4.94
C LYS A 391 -0.20 9.68 4.52
N VAL A 392 0.57 10.18 5.48
CA VAL A 392 1.99 10.47 5.31
C VAL A 392 2.75 9.83 6.46
N ARG A 393 4.06 9.65 6.29
CA ARG A 393 4.92 9.21 7.38
C ARG A 393 6.21 9.99 7.30
N ARG A 394 6.28 11.12 8.00
CA ARG A 394 7.39 12.08 7.93
C ARG A 394 7.80 12.49 9.33
N ASN A 395 9.07 12.87 9.51
CA ASN A 395 9.54 13.38 10.80
C ASN A 395 9.50 14.92 10.82
N PHE A 396 8.92 15.51 11.85
CA PHE A 396 9.03 16.93 12.15
C PHE A 396 9.64 17.10 13.54
N LYS A 397 10.95 17.41 13.59
CA LYS A 397 11.66 17.75 14.84
C LYS A 397 11.45 16.73 15.97
N GLY A 398 11.40 15.43 15.61
CA GLY A 398 11.16 14.34 16.56
C GLY A 398 9.72 13.84 16.63
N LEU A 399 8.74 14.61 16.16
CA LEU A 399 7.35 14.14 16.01
C LEU A 399 7.16 13.36 14.72
N THR A 400 6.15 12.50 14.73
CA THR A 400 5.74 11.71 13.57
C THR A 400 4.49 12.31 12.95
N VAL A 401 4.67 12.96 11.79
CA VAL A 401 3.54 13.42 10.96
C VAL A 401 2.96 12.21 10.23
N THR A 402 1.71 11.90 10.52
CA THR A 402 0.99 10.68 10.10
C THR A 402 -0.06 10.93 9.02
N GLY A 403 -0.46 12.18 8.84
CA GLY A 403 -1.46 12.53 7.83
C GLY A 403 -1.57 14.02 7.59
N ILE A 404 -2.24 14.36 6.49
CA ILE A 404 -2.90 15.66 6.31
C ILE A 404 -4.34 15.43 5.86
N ALA A 405 -5.21 16.40 6.10
CA ALA A 405 -6.56 16.40 5.53
C ALA A 405 -6.98 17.78 5.06
N GLN A 406 -7.69 17.79 3.94
CA GLN A 406 -8.47 18.92 3.46
C GLN A 406 -9.92 18.68 3.86
N HIS A 407 -10.48 19.59 4.65
CA HIS A 407 -11.91 19.63 4.99
C HIS A 407 -12.59 20.68 4.10
N TYR A 408 -13.91 20.85 4.28
CA TYR A 408 -14.69 21.82 3.49
C TYR A 408 -14.14 23.26 3.63
N GLU A 409 -13.92 23.73 4.86
CA GLU A 409 -13.42 25.08 5.16
C GLU A 409 -12.20 25.09 6.09
N SER A 410 -11.58 23.93 6.28
CA SER A 410 -10.41 23.78 7.15
C SER A 410 -9.41 22.79 6.59
N GLN A 411 -8.21 22.79 7.16
CA GLN A 411 -7.14 21.87 6.84
C GLN A 411 -6.44 21.43 8.11
N SER A 412 -5.92 20.21 8.10
CA SER A 412 -5.33 19.58 9.28
C SER A 412 -4.04 18.86 8.96
N VAL A 413 -3.09 18.93 9.90
CA VAL A 413 -1.88 18.10 9.93
C VAL A 413 -1.94 17.20 11.16
N TYR A 414 -1.82 15.89 10.95
CA TYR A 414 -1.96 14.91 12.02
C TYR A 414 -0.61 14.40 12.52
N PHE A 415 -0.55 14.16 13.83
CA PHE A 415 0.62 13.62 14.52
C PHE A 415 0.29 12.33 15.28
N ALA A 416 1.25 11.41 15.37
CA ALA A 416 1.12 10.17 16.14
C ALA A 416 1.13 10.42 17.66
N GLU A 417 1.80 11.49 18.08
CA GLU A 417 1.98 11.88 19.48
C GLU A 417 0.74 12.57 20.05
N SER A 418 0.62 12.63 21.39
CA SER A 418 -0.53 13.27 22.06
C SER A 418 -0.48 14.79 21.98
N PRO A 419 -1.62 15.49 22.17
CA PRO A 419 -1.67 16.95 21.99
C PRO A 419 -0.69 17.68 22.90
N GLU A 420 -0.47 17.17 24.11
CA GLU A 420 0.46 17.76 25.08
C GLU A 420 1.89 17.80 24.54
N ILE A 421 2.36 16.69 23.96
CA ILE A 421 3.71 16.57 23.40
C ILE A 421 3.86 17.49 22.19
N VAL A 422 2.84 17.54 21.32
CA VAL A 422 2.88 18.40 20.13
C VAL A 422 2.89 19.88 20.54
N ARG A 423 1.99 20.29 21.46
CA ARG A 423 1.93 21.66 22.00
C ARG A 423 3.25 22.06 22.65
N GLU A 424 3.84 21.19 23.46
CA GLU A 424 5.13 21.45 24.12
C GLU A 424 6.23 21.71 23.10
N LEU A 425 6.33 20.89 22.04
CA LEU A 425 7.32 21.13 20.99
C LEU A 425 7.10 22.48 20.31
N PHE A 426 5.89 22.81 19.88
CA PHE A 426 5.63 24.10 19.22
C PHE A 426 5.92 25.29 20.14
N ARG A 427 5.61 25.20 21.43
CA ARG A 427 6.00 26.20 22.43
C ARG A 427 7.52 26.33 22.55
N SER A 428 8.25 25.22 22.55
CA SER A 428 9.72 25.23 22.58
C SER A 428 10.34 25.89 21.34
N LEU A 429 9.61 25.87 20.21
CA LEU A 429 9.98 26.56 18.97
C LEU A 429 9.57 28.05 18.97
N GLY A 430 9.04 28.57 20.07
CA GLY A 430 8.65 29.96 20.25
C GLY A 430 7.23 30.29 19.76
N VAL A 431 6.43 29.29 19.40
CA VAL A 431 5.01 29.50 19.05
C VAL A 431 4.19 29.72 20.31
N LYS A 432 3.33 30.74 20.29
CA LYS A 432 2.38 31.01 21.38
C LYS A 432 1.21 30.04 21.29
N VAL A 433 1.31 28.89 21.93
CA VAL A 433 0.22 27.90 22.01
C VAL A 433 -0.46 28.00 23.38
N GLY A 434 -1.76 28.30 23.40
CA GLY A 434 -2.59 28.33 24.60
C GLY A 434 -2.62 26.98 25.32
N ASP A 435 -3.01 26.96 26.59
CA ASP A 435 -3.15 25.72 27.37
C ASP A 435 -4.24 24.79 26.82
N ASP A 436 -5.27 25.39 26.25
CA ASP A 436 -6.32 24.73 25.49
C ASP A 436 -5.87 24.20 24.12
N GLY A 437 -4.69 24.63 23.64
CA GLY A 437 -4.15 24.27 22.33
C GLY A 437 -4.36 25.33 21.26
N GLN A 438 -5.06 26.43 21.55
CA GLN A 438 -5.32 27.47 20.55
C GLN A 438 -4.04 28.18 20.12
N LEU A 439 -3.97 28.46 18.83
CA LEU A 439 -2.92 29.26 18.20
C LEU A 439 -3.41 30.70 18.00
N PRO A 440 -2.51 31.69 17.91
CA PRO A 440 -2.91 33.06 17.66
C PRO A 440 -3.41 33.14 16.22
N SER A 441 -4.72 33.34 16.07
CA SER A 441 -5.40 33.54 14.80
C SER A 441 -6.33 34.75 14.92
N ARG A 442 -6.57 35.44 13.80
CA ARG A 442 -7.42 36.64 13.78
C ARG A 442 -8.83 36.32 13.33
N ASP A 443 -8.93 35.57 12.23
CA ASP A 443 -10.16 35.48 11.45
C ASP A 443 -10.72 34.05 11.38
N ILE A 444 -9.93 33.06 11.80
CA ILE A 444 -10.27 31.64 11.69
C ILE A 444 -9.91 30.89 12.97
N TYR A 445 -10.44 29.68 13.14
CA TYR A 445 -9.93 28.76 14.14
C TYR A 445 -8.51 28.29 13.74
N ALA A 446 -7.60 28.21 14.72
CA ALA A 446 -6.34 27.50 14.58
C ALA A 446 -5.95 26.89 15.92
N GLY A 447 -5.61 25.61 15.94
CA GLY A 447 -5.35 24.91 17.20
C GLY A 447 -4.62 23.58 17.02
N ILE A 448 -4.08 23.08 18.12
CA ILE A 448 -3.47 21.75 18.25
C ILE A 448 -4.31 20.96 19.25
N ASP A 449 -5.11 20.01 18.78
CA ASP A 449 -6.17 19.35 19.56
C ASP A 449 -6.11 17.83 19.49
N PRO A 450 -6.80 17.12 20.40
CA PRO A 450 -7.07 15.70 20.21
C PRO A 450 -7.72 15.46 18.84
N SER A 451 -7.15 14.53 18.07
CA SER A 451 -7.66 14.20 16.76
C SER A 451 -9.06 13.60 16.85
N ARG A 452 -9.97 14.09 16.00
CA ARG A 452 -11.29 13.47 15.77
C ARG A 452 -11.22 12.24 14.87
N ASN A 453 -10.07 12.00 14.23
CA ASN A 453 -9.84 10.87 13.35
C ASN A 453 -8.60 10.07 13.81
N PRO A 454 -8.77 9.04 14.65
CA PRO A 454 -7.65 8.30 15.23
C PRO A 454 -6.85 7.49 14.19
N ASP A 455 -7.42 7.22 13.00
CA ASP A 455 -6.73 6.49 11.92
C ASP A 455 -5.56 7.27 11.32
N TYR A 456 -5.55 8.59 11.54
CA TYR A 456 -4.55 9.51 11.00
C TYR A 456 -3.64 10.10 12.06
N GLY A 457 -3.93 9.94 13.35
CA GLY A 457 -3.08 10.46 14.42
C GLY A 457 -3.86 10.67 15.72
N LYS A 458 -3.13 10.88 16.81
CA LYS A 458 -3.72 11.24 18.12
C LYS A 458 -3.95 12.74 18.26
N THR A 459 -3.21 13.55 17.50
CA THR A 459 -3.30 15.01 17.50
C THR A 459 -3.61 15.52 16.11
N ASP A 460 -4.46 16.54 16.06
CA ASP A 460 -4.81 17.32 14.88
C ASP A 460 -4.32 18.76 15.09
N MET A 461 -3.45 19.25 14.22
CA MET A 461 -3.15 20.67 14.09
C MET A 461 -3.97 21.23 12.94
N GLY A 462 -5.14 21.77 13.29
CA GLY A 462 -6.15 22.26 12.35
C GLY A 462 -6.14 23.78 12.24
N CYS A 463 -6.46 24.30 11.06
CA CYS A 463 -6.94 25.68 10.92
C CYS A 463 -8.07 25.76 9.90
N GLY A 464 -9.02 26.68 10.12
CA GLY A 464 -10.12 26.95 9.20
C GLY A 464 -11.32 27.61 9.87
N VAL A 465 -12.38 27.82 9.09
CA VAL A 465 -13.61 28.51 9.53
C VAL A 465 -14.52 27.58 10.33
#